data_AF-A0A850BEN7-F1
#
_entry.id   AF-A0A850BEN7-F1
#
_cell.length_a   1.000
_cell.length_b   1.000
_cell.length_c   1.000
_cell.angle_alpha   90.00
_cell.angle_beta   90.00
_cell.angle_gamma   90.00
#
_symmetry.space_group_name_H-M   'P 1'
#
loop_
_entity.id
_entity.type
_entity.pdbx_description
1 polymer ?
#
loop_
_entity_poly.entity_id
_entity_poly.type
_entity_poly.pdbx_seq_one_letter_code
_entity_poly.pdbx_strand_id
1 'polypeptide(L)'
;MNAIASQLNDFGREVRRRRQALGITLEDLARASGLTPNYLGSIELGKRDPSLSTLEAIAKGLRVPVGELLGGTRELSPSSLEAAILYDGAPPEVRSAVTEILHAVTRKKR
;
A
#
# COMPACT_ATOMS: atom_id res chain seq x y z
N MET A 1 19.27 -0.46 10.41
CA MET A 1 18.38 -1.57 9.95
C MET A 1 18.37 -1.56 8.43
N ASN A 2 18.38 -2.72 7.77
CA ASN A 2 18.31 -2.82 6.30
C ASN A 2 16.93 -2.36 5.80
N ALA A 3 16.89 -1.49 4.79
CA ALA A 3 15.66 -0.91 4.24
C ALA A 3 14.67 -2.00 3.76
N ILE A 4 15.19 -3.06 3.14
CA ILE A 4 14.37 -4.20 2.66
C ILE A 4 13.69 -4.92 3.82
N ALA A 5 14.41 -5.15 4.92
CA ALA A 5 13.85 -5.81 6.11
C ALA A 5 12.73 -4.98 6.75
N SER A 6 12.84 -3.64 6.73
CA SER A 6 11.76 -2.75 7.18
C SER A 6 10.52 -2.90 6.31
N GLN A 7 10.69 -2.91 4.98
CA GLN A 7 9.57 -3.04 4.03
C GLN A 7 8.82 -4.37 4.19
N LEU A 8 9.55 -5.49 4.35
CA LEU A 8 8.94 -6.80 4.59
C LEU A 8 8.15 -6.83 5.91
N ASN A 9 8.68 -6.21 6.96
CA ASN A 9 7.97 -6.09 8.22
C ASN A 9 6.70 -5.25 8.10
N ASP A 10 6.74 -4.14 7.35
CA ASP A 10 5.61 -3.24 7.16
C ASP A 10 4.50 -3.93 6.35
N PHE A 11 4.87 -4.60 5.27
CA PHE A 11 3.97 -5.42 4.47
C PHE A 11 3.32 -6.54 5.30
N GLY A 12 4.12 -7.32 6.03
CA GLY A 12 3.62 -8.41 6.87
C GLY A 12 2.61 -7.93 7.92
N ARG A 13 2.88 -6.77 8.55
CA ARG A 13 1.93 -6.14 9.49
C ARG A 13 0.63 -5.71 8.82
N GLU A 14 0.69 -5.18 7.61
CA GLU A 14 -0.52 -4.76 6.88
C GLU A 14 -1.40 -5.95 6.47
N VAL A 15 -0.80 -7.04 5.99
CA VAL A 15 -1.50 -8.31 5.71
C VAL A 15 -2.22 -8.80 6.97
N ARG A 16 -1.50 -8.86 8.11
CA ARG A 16 -2.07 -9.29 9.39
C ARG A 16 -3.21 -8.39 9.83
N ARG A 17 -3.03 -7.06 9.74
CA ARG A 17 -4.03 -6.07 10.14
C ARG A 17 -5.33 -6.25 9.35
N ARG A 18 -5.24 -6.40 8.02
CA ARG A 18 -6.42 -6.62 7.16
C ARG A 18 -7.09 -7.95 7.43
N ARG A 19 -6.30 -9.02 7.62
CA ARG A 19 -6.85 -10.33 7.99
C ARG A 19 -7.66 -10.25 9.28
N GLN A 20 -7.12 -9.58 10.30
CA GLN A 20 -7.80 -9.38 11.57
C GLN A 20 -9.05 -8.50 11.43
N ALA A 21 -9.01 -7.46 10.60
CA ALA A 21 -10.17 -6.61 10.33
C ALA A 21 -11.32 -7.38 9.64
N LEU A 22 -11.00 -8.41 8.85
CA LEU A 22 -12.00 -9.33 8.28
C LEU A 22 -12.50 -10.39 9.27
N GLY A 23 -11.91 -10.49 10.46
CA GLY A 23 -12.27 -11.49 11.47
C GLY A 23 -11.93 -12.93 11.11
N ILE A 24 -11.02 -13.16 10.15
CA ILE A 24 -10.68 -14.51 9.66
C ILE A 24 -9.38 -15.04 10.27
N THR A 25 -9.27 -16.37 10.38
CA THR A 25 -8.06 -17.03 10.89
C THR A 25 -6.92 -17.01 9.87
N LEU A 26 -5.69 -17.34 10.31
CA LEU A 26 -4.55 -17.48 9.41
C LEU A 26 -4.79 -18.60 8.39
N GLU A 27 -5.42 -19.68 8.84
CA GLU A 27 -5.82 -20.83 8.04
C GLU A 27 -6.85 -20.46 6.97
N ASP A 28 -7.80 -19.59 7.30
CA ASP A 28 -8.79 -19.10 6.35
C ASP A 28 -8.16 -18.26 5.25
N LEU A 29 -7.26 -17.33 5.60
CA LEU A 29 -6.57 -16.53 4.60
C LEU A 29 -5.61 -17.38 3.75
N ALA A 30 -4.91 -18.34 4.37
CA ALA A 30 -4.03 -19.25 3.66
C ALA A 30 -4.82 -20.04 2.60
N ARG A 31 -5.98 -20.58 2.98
CA ARG A 31 -6.90 -21.27 2.07
C ARG A 31 -7.39 -20.36 0.95
N ALA A 32 -7.84 -19.14 1.28
CA ALA A 32 -8.35 -18.18 0.30
C ALA A 32 -7.27 -17.69 -0.68
N SER A 33 -6.02 -17.69 -0.26
CA SER A 33 -4.86 -17.27 -1.05
C SER A 33 -4.17 -18.45 -1.76
N GLY A 34 -4.60 -19.70 -1.54
CA GLY A 34 -3.91 -20.88 -2.07
C GLY A 34 -2.51 -21.10 -1.50
N LEU A 35 -2.24 -20.60 -0.29
CA LEU A 35 -0.95 -20.70 0.40
C LEU A 35 -1.04 -21.67 1.59
N THR A 36 0.11 -22.07 2.12
CA THR A 36 0.16 -22.80 3.40
C THR A 36 0.10 -21.84 4.59
N PRO A 37 -0.51 -22.22 5.72
CA PRO A 37 -0.55 -21.38 6.92
C PRO A 37 0.84 -20.99 7.42
N ASN A 38 1.82 -21.90 7.34
CA ASN A 38 3.20 -21.63 7.77
C ASN A 38 3.90 -20.58 6.88
N TYR A 39 3.69 -20.64 5.56
CA TYR A 39 4.26 -19.66 4.64
C TYR A 39 3.62 -18.29 4.85
N LEU A 40 2.28 -18.23 4.94
CA LEU A 40 1.56 -17.00 5.23
C LEU A 40 1.95 -16.40 6.60
N GLY A 41 2.11 -17.23 7.63
CA GLY A 41 2.58 -16.78 8.94
C GLY A 41 4.00 -16.22 8.90
N SER A 42 4.89 -16.80 8.10
CA SER A 42 6.23 -16.26 7.89
C SER A 42 6.23 -14.91 7.18
N ILE A 43 5.26 -14.71 6.27
CA ILE A 43 5.03 -13.42 5.60
C ILE A 43 4.51 -12.36 6.59
N GLU A 44 3.50 -12.69 7.42
CA GLU A 44 2.98 -11.75 8.44
C GLU A 44 4.05 -11.29 9.43
N LEU A 45 5.07 -12.12 9.67
CA LEU A 45 6.21 -11.82 10.53
C LEU A 45 7.37 -11.11 9.81
N GLY A 46 7.23 -10.80 8.52
CA GLY A 46 8.28 -10.16 7.71
C GLY A 46 9.51 -11.05 7.45
N LYS A 47 9.41 -12.36 7.70
CA LYS A 47 10.53 -13.33 7.56
C LYS A 47 10.72 -13.85 6.14
N ARG A 48 9.77 -13.55 5.24
CA ARG A 48 9.80 -14.00 3.85
C ARG A 48 9.52 -12.83 2.93
N ASP A 49 10.30 -12.77 1.86
CA ASP A 49 10.07 -11.91 0.72
C ASP A 49 9.11 -12.63 -0.26
N PRO A 50 7.84 -12.20 -0.36
CA PRO A 50 6.86 -12.83 -1.23
C PRO A 50 7.12 -12.45 -2.70
N SER A 51 6.92 -13.40 -3.62
CA SER A 51 6.86 -13.08 -5.05
C SER A 51 5.67 -12.17 -5.37
N LEU A 52 5.70 -11.50 -6.53
CA LEU A 52 4.55 -10.72 -7.02
C LEU A 52 3.26 -11.56 -7.11
N SER A 53 3.36 -12.81 -7.59
CA SER A 53 2.23 -13.74 -7.63
C SER A 53 1.68 -14.08 -6.23
N THR A 54 2.55 -14.14 -5.21
CA THR A 54 2.14 -14.35 -3.82
C THR A 54 1.42 -13.11 -3.28
N LEU A 55 1.92 -11.92 -3.60
CA LEU A 55 1.26 -10.65 -3.25
C LEU A 55 -0.16 -10.59 -3.83
N GLU A 56 -0.32 -10.91 -5.11
CA GLU A 56 -1.62 -10.93 -5.79
C GLU A 56 -2.58 -11.96 -5.17
N ALA A 57 -2.08 -13.15 -4.84
CA ALA A 57 -2.87 -14.20 -4.21
C ALA A 57 -3.37 -13.77 -2.81
N ILE A 58 -2.50 -13.15 -2.00
CA ILE A 58 -2.86 -12.61 -0.69
C ILE A 58 -3.87 -11.46 -0.83
N ALA A 59 -3.64 -10.54 -1.77
CA ALA A 59 -4.56 -9.42 -2.04
C ALA A 59 -5.94 -9.92 -2.44
N LYS A 60 -6.01 -10.96 -3.29
CA LYS A 60 -7.26 -11.64 -3.65
C LYS A 60 -7.93 -12.29 -2.45
N GLY A 61 -7.18 -12.99 -1.59
CA GLY A 61 -7.69 -13.59 -0.37
C GLY A 61 -8.24 -12.55 0.63
N LEU A 62 -7.61 -11.37 0.69
CA LEU A 62 -8.03 -10.22 1.50
C LEU A 62 -9.10 -9.34 0.83
N ARG A 63 -9.44 -9.60 -0.44
CA ARG A 63 -10.41 -8.82 -1.24
C ARG A 63 -10.05 -7.34 -1.38
N VAL A 64 -8.76 -7.05 -1.58
CA VAL A 64 -8.25 -5.68 -1.71
C VAL A 64 -7.34 -5.58 -2.94
N PRO A 65 -7.18 -4.38 -3.54
CA PRO A 65 -6.15 -4.15 -4.54
C PRO A 65 -4.76 -4.40 -3.97
N VAL A 66 -3.86 -4.99 -4.76
CA VAL A 66 -2.47 -5.29 -4.33
C VAL A 66 -1.72 -4.04 -3.86
N GLY A 67 -1.99 -2.88 -4.49
CA GLY A 67 -1.40 -1.60 -4.11
C GLY A 67 -1.69 -1.20 -2.67
N GLU A 68 -2.88 -1.55 -2.16
CA GLU A 68 -3.26 -1.24 -0.78
C GLU A 68 -2.45 -2.02 0.26
N LEU A 69 -1.88 -3.17 -0.10
CA LEU A 69 -0.99 -3.92 0.79
C LEU A 69 0.42 -3.32 0.88
N LEU A 70 0.81 -2.55 -0.13
CA LEU A 70 2.14 -1.93 -0.25
C LEU A 70 2.16 -0.49 0.27
N GLY A 71 1.11 -0.06 1.00
CA GLY A 71 0.93 1.33 1.42
C GLY A 71 0.48 2.27 0.30
N GLY A 72 0.11 1.71 -0.85
CA GLY A 72 -0.33 2.40 -2.06
C GLY A 72 -1.82 2.74 -2.04
N THR A 73 -2.27 3.38 -0.98
CA THR A 73 -3.37 4.37 -1.00
C THR A 73 -3.22 5.22 0.24
N ARG A 74 -2.38 6.25 0.15
CA ARG A 74 -2.52 7.36 1.09
C ARG A 74 -3.90 7.93 0.81
N GLU A 75 -4.84 7.76 1.74
CA GLU A 75 -6.12 8.48 1.67
C GLU A 75 -5.78 9.94 1.46
N LEU A 76 -6.19 10.45 0.30
CA LEU A 76 -6.10 11.87 0.05
C LEU A 76 -6.99 12.53 1.10
N SER A 77 -6.45 13.50 1.85
CA SER A 77 -7.31 14.36 2.64
C SER A 77 -8.37 14.97 1.70
N PRO A 78 -9.55 15.37 2.21
CA PRO A 78 -10.55 16.06 1.39
C PRO A 78 -9.94 17.21 0.58
N SER A 79 -9.02 17.97 1.19
CA SER A 79 -8.26 19.04 0.53
C SER A 79 -7.28 18.55 -0.55
N SER A 80 -6.64 17.39 -0.36
CA SER A 80 -5.75 16.80 -1.37
C SER A 80 -6.54 16.29 -2.57
N LEU A 81 -7.74 15.75 -2.33
CA LEU A 81 -8.65 15.31 -3.38
C LEU A 81 -9.21 16.51 -4.15
N GLU A 82 -9.67 17.54 -3.44
CA GLU A 82 -10.14 18.80 -4.04
C GLU A 82 -9.03 19.44 -4.89
N ALA A 83 -7.80 19.51 -4.38
CA ALA A 83 -6.66 20.00 -5.15
C ALA A 83 -6.39 19.18 -6.41
N ALA A 84 -6.51 17.85 -6.35
CA ALA A 84 -6.34 16.98 -7.51
C ALA A 84 -7.42 17.22 -8.58
N ILE A 85 -8.68 17.40 -8.16
CA ILE A 85 -9.80 17.72 -9.07
C ILE A 85 -9.59 19.07 -9.73
N LEU A 86 -9.24 20.09 -8.95
CA LEU A 86 -8.94 21.44 -9.47
C LEU A 86 -7.75 21.43 -10.43
N TYR A 87 -6.70 20.67 -10.11
CA TYR A 87 -5.53 20.53 -10.96
C TYR A 87 -5.85 19.83 -12.28
N ASP A 88 -6.62 18.74 -12.25
CA ASP A 88 -6.99 17.98 -13.45
C ASP A 88 -7.80 18.83 -14.44
N GLY A 89 -8.77 19.59 -13.93
CA GLY A 89 -9.61 20.50 -14.73
C GLY A 89 -8.94 21.82 -15.13
N ALA A 90 -7.72 22.11 -14.69
CA ALA A 90 -7.06 23.39 -14.94
C ALA A 90 -6.45 23.47 -16.36
N PRO A 91 -6.40 24.68 -16.96
CA PRO A 91 -5.66 24.92 -18.20
C PRO A 91 -4.18 24.50 -18.09
N PRO A 92 -3.53 24.07 -19.19
CA PRO A 92 -2.14 23.62 -19.17
C PRO A 92 -1.14 24.60 -18.54
N GLU A 93 -1.36 25.90 -18.72
CA GLU A 93 -0.52 26.97 -18.16
C GLU A 93 -0.62 27.01 -16.63
N VAL A 94 -1.82 26.81 -16.10
CA VAL A 94 -2.09 26.76 -14.65
C VAL A 94 -1.48 25.51 -14.02
N ARG A 95 -1.59 24.35 -14.67
CA ARG A 95 -0.95 23.10 -14.19
C ARG A 95 0.58 23.24 -14.12
N SER A 96 1.16 23.86 -15.15
CA SER A 96 2.61 24.14 -15.18
C SER A 96 3.02 25.05 -14.02
N ALA A 97 2.29 26.15 -13.80
CA ALA A 97 2.55 27.07 -12.70
C ALA A 97 2.39 26.40 -11.32
N VAL A 98 1.35 25.59 -11.10
CA VAL A 98 1.15 24.84 -9.85
C VAL A 98 2.30 23.87 -9.61
N THR A 99 2.75 23.17 -10.65
CA THR A 99 3.89 22.24 -10.54
C THR A 99 5.18 22.96 -10.13
N GLU A 100 5.46 24.12 -10.72
CA GLU A 100 6.60 24.96 -10.34
C GLU A 100 6.54 25.41 -8.88
N ILE A 101 5.36 25.88 -8.45
CA ILE A 101 5.13 26.29 -7.06
C ILE A 101 5.38 25.10 -6.12
N LEU A 102 4.78 23.94 -6.39
CA LEU A 102 4.95 22.73 -5.58
C LEU A 102 6.42 22.32 -5.47
N HIS A 103 7.18 22.39 -6.57
CA HIS A 103 8.62 22.16 -6.53
C HIS A 103 9.37 23.20 -5.68
N ALA A 104 8.99 24.48 -5.74
CA ALA A 104 9.62 25.53 -4.96
C ALA A 104 9.37 25.36 -3.45
N VAL A 105 8.14 25.03 -3.05
CA VAL A 105 7.80 24.85 -1.63
C VAL A 105 8.31 23.53 -1.03
N THR A 106 8.48 22.48 -1.86
CA THR A 106 9.01 21.19 -1.39
C THR A 106 10.55 21.18 -1.27
N ARG A 107 11.27 21.94 -2.11
CA ARG A 107 12.74 22.06 -2.00
C ARG A 107 13.23 22.83 -0.77
N LYS A 108 12.42 23.73 -0.22
CA LYS A 108 12.79 24.60 0.93
C LYS A 108 12.68 23.93 2.31
N LYS A 109 12.23 22.66 2.36
CA LYS A 109 11.99 21.90 3.60
C LYS A 109 13.12 20.92 3.97
N ARG A 110 14.31 21.07 3.39
CA ARG A 110 15.53 20.33 3.75
C ARG A 110 16.51 21.23 4.50
#